data_AF-A0A022QVJ5-F1
#
_entry.id   AF-A0A022QVJ5-F1
#
_cell.length_a   1.000
_cell.length_b   1.000
_cell.length_c   1.000
_cell.angle_alpha   90.00
_cell.angle_beta   90.00
_cell.angle_gamma   90.00
#
_symmetry.space_group_name_H-M   'P 1'
#
loop_
_entity.id
_entity.type
_entity.pdbx_description
1 polymer ?
#
loop_
_entity_poly.entity_id
_entity_poly.type
_entity_poly.pdbx_seq_one_letter_code
_entity_poly.pdbx_strand_id
1 'polypeptide(L)'
;MEELARMSTEELLEHRRLKFRSMGLTGVKEGAEVAPERKRNMKPSELNAPKFADLESEIEDLKKTILEAKVPWDPLTSQKLEKLEDDLDQEMTKAFISMGLIEQIESLNLELAKSANPDQALNEGLKEKADKLLHEFKKKLSRPGAYLGLKQKLQKLEMVSKLIEMKEKSEKVKSELNQKLSSDVKAKMEFLNTAREKLSEGNEIDEKLVQEVEVAKEKLEEVLKAANLQLLGTKKLDVDNEFREEMAKVNKEIKEEIEKVIEEKGLGRKIEELKEEATRDSTSEKVKKLEAEVKEVISDALKDSPLKERLESLRVKRSEEVLEEGNVPVDNGRW
;
A
#
# COMPACT_ATOMS: atom_id res chain seq x y z
N MET A 1 -30.59 -4.19 66.65
CA MET A 1 -31.73 -4.69 65.83
C MET A 1 -33.05 -4.59 66.58
N GLU A 2 -33.09 -4.76 67.91
CA GLU A 2 -34.32 -4.61 68.71
C GLU A 2 -34.95 -3.21 68.65
N GLU A 3 -34.15 -2.15 68.47
CA GLU A 3 -34.64 -0.77 68.39
C GLU A 3 -35.49 -0.49 67.13
N LEU A 4 -35.14 -1.10 65.99
CA LEU A 4 -35.90 -0.94 64.73
C LEU A 4 -37.22 -1.73 64.75
N ALA A 5 -37.27 -2.81 65.52
CA ALA A 5 -38.46 -3.65 65.65
C ALA A 5 -39.56 -3.00 66.53
N ARG A 6 -39.21 -1.97 67.32
CA ARG A 6 -40.13 -1.24 68.19
C ARG A 6 -40.72 0.02 67.56
N MET A 7 -40.24 0.42 66.37
CA MET A 7 -40.70 1.63 65.68
C MET A 7 -41.91 1.34 64.80
N SER A 8 -42.78 2.33 64.66
CA SER A 8 -43.88 2.29 63.70
C SER A 8 -43.35 2.39 62.26
N THR A 9 -44.16 1.98 61.28
CA THR A 9 -43.79 2.01 59.86
C THR A 9 -43.49 3.43 59.36
N GLU A 10 -44.17 4.43 59.92
CA GLU A 10 -44.00 5.84 59.57
C GLU A 10 -42.68 6.39 60.11
N GLU A 11 -42.33 6.06 61.36
CA GLU A 11 -41.04 6.43 61.96
C GLU A 11 -39.87 5.78 61.21
N LEU A 12 -40.00 4.53 60.78
CA LEU A 12 -39.00 3.85 59.95
C LEU A 12 -38.79 4.55 58.59
N LEU A 13 -39.87 5.05 57.98
CA LEU A 13 -39.80 5.80 56.72
C LEU A 13 -39.15 7.18 56.92
N GLU A 14 -39.45 7.88 58.01
CA GLU A 14 -38.78 9.15 58.34
C GLU A 14 -37.30 8.93 58.63
N HIS A 15 -36.95 7.89 59.39
CA HIS A 15 -35.56 7.56 59.70
C HIS A 15 -34.79 7.16 58.44
N ARG A 16 -35.44 6.44 57.50
CA ARG A 16 -34.90 6.16 56.17
C ARG A 16 -34.66 7.45 55.40
N ARG A 17 -35.65 8.36 55.34
CA ARG A 17 -35.53 9.65 54.64
C ARG A 17 -34.41 10.51 55.19
N LEU A 18 -34.29 10.60 56.51
CA LEU A 18 -33.22 11.33 57.20
C LEU A 18 -31.84 10.71 56.95
N LYS A 19 -31.75 9.37 56.95
CA LYS A 19 -30.51 8.65 56.63
C LYS A 19 -30.07 8.89 55.18
N PHE A 20 -31.01 8.85 54.22
CA PHE A 20 -30.68 9.18 52.82
C PHE A 20 -30.33 10.66 52.65
N ARG A 21 -30.92 11.57 53.43
CA ARG A 21 -30.55 12.99 53.44
C ARG A 21 -29.19 13.24 54.08
N SER A 22 -28.83 12.53 55.15
CA SER A 22 -27.51 12.64 55.79
C SER A 22 -26.41 11.97 54.96
N MET A 23 -26.71 10.85 54.28
CA MET A 23 -25.81 10.24 53.30
C MET A 23 -25.71 11.05 51.99
N GLY A 24 -26.77 11.77 51.61
CA GLY A 24 -26.84 12.57 50.38
C GLY A 24 -26.20 13.97 50.48
N LEU A 25 -25.78 14.41 51.67
CA LEU A 25 -25.14 15.72 51.87
C LEU A 25 -23.60 15.68 51.91
N THR A 26 -23.01 14.52 51.60
CA THR A 26 -21.62 14.40 51.16
C THR A 26 -21.56 13.60 49.86
N GLY A 27 -21.84 14.27 48.74
CA GLY A 27 -21.07 13.98 47.52
C GLY A 27 -21.78 13.57 46.23
N VAL A 28 -23.09 13.76 46.03
CA VAL A 28 -23.66 13.67 44.67
C VAL A 28 -24.70 14.77 44.47
N LYS A 29 -24.27 15.91 43.89
CA LYS A 29 -25.16 16.79 43.16
C LYS A 29 -25.32 16.19 41.76
N GLU A 30 -26.51 15.70 41.43
CA GLU A 30 -26.87 15.42 40.04
C GLU A 30 -26.75 16.74 39.26
N GLY A 31 -25.80 16.84 38.33
CA GLY A 31 -25.75 17.93 37.36
C GLY A 31 -24.41 18.66 37.14
N ALA A 32 -23.31 18.27 37.79
CA ALA A 32 -21.98 18.76 37.38
C ALA A 32 -21.00 17.59 37.30
N GLU A 33 -20.31 17.45 36.16
CA GLU A 33 -19.20 16.50 35.99
C GLU A 33 -18.06 16.87 36.95
N VAL A 34 -18.13 16.32 38.16
CA VAL A 34 -17.00 16.37 39.10
C VAL A 34 -16.11 15.17 38.77
N ALA A 35 -14.97 15.46 38.15
CA ALA A 35 -13.94 14.45 37.93
C ALA A 35 -13.53 13.83 39.28
N PRO A 36 -13.45 12.50 39.40
CA PRO A 36 -13.18 11.86 40.68
C PRO A 36 -11.80 12.26 41.23
N GLU A 37 -11.75 12.64 42.51
CA GLU A 37 -10.50 12.95 43.22
C GLU A 37 -9.59 11.72 43.24
N ARG A 38 -8.45 11.82 42.52
CA ARG A 38 -7.42 10.78 42.52
C ARG A 38 -6.71 10.73 43.87
N LYS A 39 -7.07 9.76 44.71
CA LYS A 39 -6.31 9.42 45.92
C LYS A 39 -4.92 8.93 45.52
N ARG A 40 -3.88 9.54 46.11
CA ARG A 40 -2.44 9.30 45.86
C ARG A 40 -1.95 7.86 46.13
N ASN A 41 -2.83 6.98 46.64
CA ASN A 41 -2.53 5.58 46.96
C ASN A 41 -3.30 4.58 46.08
N MET A 42 -3.71 4.97 44.87
CA MET A 42 -4.02 3.96 43.85
C MET A 42 -2.69 3.30 43.49
N LYS A 43 -2.57 1.98 43.69
CA LYS A 43 -1.45 1.23 43.11
C LYS A 43 -1.40 1.61 41.64
N PRO A 44 -0.23 1.96 41.06
CA PRO A 44 -0.13 2.06 39.63
C PRO A 44 -0.61 0.71 39.08
N SER A 45 -1.72 0.72 38.34
CA SER A 45 -2.03 -0.39 37.45
C SER A 45 -0.77 -0.67 36.67
N GLU A 46 -0.34 -1.93 36.60
CA GLU A 46 0.87 -2.37 35.93
C GLU A 46 0.86 -1.92 34.47
N LEU A 47 1.29 -0.68 34.23
CA LEU A 47 1.47 -0.08 32.92
C LEU A 47 2.86 -0.50 32.42
N ASN A 48 3.03 -1.80 32.26
CA ASN A 48 3.92 -2.37 31.25
C ASN A 48 3.09 -2.87 30.07
N ALA A 49 1.95 -2.22 29.79
CA ALA A 49 1.38 -2.28 28.47
C ALA A 49 2.30 -1.43 27.58
N PRO A 50 2.99 -1.99 26.57
CA PRO A 50 3.71 -1.19 25.59
C PRO A 50 2.74 -0.15 25.04
N LYS A 51 3.19 1.10 24.93
CA LYS A 51 2.31 2.15 24.40
C LYS A 51 1.99 1.77 22.95
N PHE A 52 0.78 2.06 22.49
CA PHE A 52 0.40 1.81 21.08
C PHE A 52 1.44 2.34 20.09
N ALA A 53 2.06 3.48 20.38
CA ALA A 53 3.14 4.07 19.60
C ALA A 53 4.43 3.21 19.55
N ASP A 54 4.76 2.50 20.63
CA ASP A 54 5.91 1.60 20.67
C ASP A 54 5.66 0.34 19.82
N LEU A 55 4.41 -0.10 19.72
CA LEU A 55 4.02 -1.23 18.89
C LEU A 55 3.99 -0.90 17.39
N GLU A 56 3.52 0.30 17.03
CA GLU A 56 3.49 0.76 15.63
C GLU A 56 4.90 0.92 15.05
N SER A 57 5.83 1.49 15.82
CA SER A 57 7.23 1.62 15.38
C SER A 57 7.91 0.27 15.21
N GLU A 58 7.70 -0.68 16.13
CA GLU A 58 8.20 -2.04 15.97
C GLU A 58 7.63 -2.77 14.74
N ILE A 59 6.36 -2.48 14.37
CA ILE A 59 5.74 -3.01 13.15
C ILE A 59 6.40 -2.43 11.91
N GLU A 60 6.61 -1.11 11.87
CA GLU A 60 7.29 -0.45 10.76
C GLU A 60 8.72 -0.94 10.61
N ASP A 61 9.44 -1.09 11.71
CA ASP A 61 10.79 -1.64 11.72
C ASP A 61 10.85 -3.07 11.20
N LEU A 62 9.90 -3.93 11.62
CA LEU A 62 9.79 -5.30 11.13
C LEU A 62 9.47 -5.35 9.64
N LYS A 63 8.48 -4.57 9.20
CA LYS A 63 8.12 -4.42 7.78
C LYS A 63 9.34 -4.00 6.95
N LYS A 64 10.05 -2.97 7.40
CA LYS A 64 11.25 -2.47 6.73
C LYS A 64 12.33 -3.54 6.66
N THR A 65 12.61 -4.25 7.75
CA THR A 65 13.59 -5.34 7.74
C THR A 65 13.21 -6.47 6.79
N ILE A 66 11.92 -6.82 6.70
CA ILE A 66 11.45 -7.87 5.78
C ILE A 66 11.58 -7.40 4.33
N LEU A 67 11.22 -6.16 4.01
CA LEU A 67 11.31 -5.62 2.64
C LEU A 67 12.76 -5.45 2.18
N GLU A 68 13.66 -5.01 3.07
CA GLU A 68 15.07 -4.76 2.74
C GLU A 68 15.92 -6.03 2.73
N ALA A 69 15.52 -7.07 3.46
CA ALA A 69 16.30 -8.30 3.54
C ALA A 69 16.42 -8.97 2.16
N LYS A 70 17.61 -9.49 1.84
CA LYS A 70 17.85 -10.20 0.56
C LYS A 70 17.19 -11.58 0.53
N VAL A 71 16.93 -12.17 1.69
CA VAL A 71 16.35 -13.50 1.87
C VAL A 71 15.11 -13.37 2.77
N PRO A 72 14.04 -14.15 2.54
CA PRO A 72 12.83 -14.11 3.37
C PRO A 72 13.09 -14.36 4.86
N TRP A 73 14.09 -15.20 5.16
CA TRP A 73 14.53 -15.57 6.49
C TRP A 73 15.95 -15.09 6.75
N ASP A 74 16.15 -13.79 6.77
CA ASP A 74 17.41 -13.20 7.22
C ASP A 74 17.56 -13.45 8.74
N PRO A 75 18.73 -13.83 9.28
CA PRO A 75 18.96 -14.00 10.72
C PRO A 75 18.42 -12.85 11.58
N LEU A 76 18.45 -11.60 11.08
CA LEU A 76 17.86 -10.46 11.78
C LEU A 76 16.32 -10.53 11.84
N THR A 77 15.67 -10.98 10.77
CA THR A 77 14.21 -11.16 10.69
C THR A 77 13.77 -12.29 11.61
N SER A 78 14.47 -13.42 11.57
CA SER A 78 14.19 -14.58 12.42
C SER A 78 14.32 -14.23 13.90
N GLN A 79 15.38 -13.51 14.30
CA GLN A 79 15.57 -13.11 15.69
C GLN A 79 14.47 -12.17 16.20
N LYS A 80 14.01 -11.23 15.37
CA LYS A 80 12.91 -10.33 15.76
C LYS A 80 11.56 -11.07 15.79
N LEU A 81 11.37 -12.08 14.94
CA LEU A 81 10.18 -12.92 14.95
C LEU A 81 10.13 -13.81 16.20
N GLU A 82 11.24 -14.45 16.56
CA GLU A 82 11.37 -15.27 17.78
C GLU A 82 11.02 -14.45 19.03
N LYS A 83 11.54 -13.22 19.12
CA LYS A 83 11.15 -12.29 20.20
C LYS A 83 9.67 -12.00 20.22
N LEU A 84 9.03 -11.84 19.05
CA LEU A 84 7.59 -11.59 18.95
C LEU A 84 6.77 -12.82 19.37
N GLU A 85 7.25 -14.02 19.05
CA GLU A 85 6.66 -15.30 19.46
C GLU A 85 6.76 -15.49 20.98
N ASP A 86 7.94 -15.29 21.57
CA ASP A 86 8.12 -15.32 23.03
C ASP A 86 7.17 -14.35 23.74
N ASP A 87 7.07 -13.13 23.21
CA ASP A 87 6.20 -12.08 23.71
C ASP A 87 4.71 -12.41 23.58
N LEU A 88 4.34 -13.14 22.53
CA LEU A 88 3.00 -13.64 22.29
C LEU A 88 2.67 -14.77 23.27
N ASP A 89 3.58 -15.70 23.50
CA ASP A 89 3.43 -16.82 24.44
C ASP A 89 3.24 -16.34 25.88
N GLN A 90 3.98 -15.30 26.28
CA GLN A 90 3.77 -14.65 27.58
C GLN A 90 2.37 -14.04 27.71
N GLU A 91 1.91 -13.31 26.69
CA GLU A 91 0.58 -12.70 26.68
C GLU A 91 -0.54 -13.75 26.57
N MET A 92 -0.33 -14.83 25.83
CA MET A 92 -1.22 -15.99 25.75
C MET A 92 -1.35 -16.64 27.12
N THR A 93 -0.24 -16.87 27.82
CA THR A 93 -0.23 -17.42 29.18
C THR A 93 -1.02 -16.52 30.12
N LYS A 94 -0.73 -15.21 30.17
CA LYS A 94 -1.49 -14.23 30.97
C LYS A 94 -2.98 -14.24 30.65
N ALA A 95 -3.33 -14.35 29.37
CA ALA A 95 -4.72 -14.43 28.92
C ALA A 95 -5.40 -15.71 29.41
N PHE A 96 -4.75 -16.88 29.29
CA PHE A 96 -5.28 -18.13 29.80
C PHE A 96 -5.48 -18.11 31.32
N ILE A 97 -4.55 -17.52 32.09
CA ILE A 97 -4.71 -17.31 33.55
C ILE A 97 -5.94 -16.46 33.81
N SER A 98 -6.03 -15.30 33.17
CA SER A 98 -7.09 -14.33 33.38
C SER A 98 -8.46 -14.83 32.92
N MET A 99 -8.49 -15.74 31.94
CA MET A 99 -9.70 -16.40 31.47
C MET A 99 -10.12 -17.58 32.36
N GLY A 100 -9.28 -18.02 33.31
CA GLY A 100 -9.52 -19.20 34.14
C GLY A 100 -9.47 -20.52 33.35
N LEU A 101 -8.65 -20.59 32.30
CA LEU A 101 -8.57 -21.75 31.40
C LEU A 101 -7.37 -22.67 31.69
N ILE A 102 -6.42 -22.25 32.54
CA ILE A 102 -5.23 -23.06 32.86
C ILE A 102 -5.60 -24.45 33.39
N GLU A 103 -6.48 -24.53 34.40
CA GLU A 103 -6.84 -25.80 35.03
C GLU A 103 -7.43 -26.80 34.02
N GLN A 104 -8.22 -26.28 33.06
CA GLN A 104 -8.77 -27.09 31.97
C GLN A 104 -7.69 -27.59 31.02
N ILE A 105 -6.71 -26.73 30.67
CA ILE A 105 -5.55 -27.11 29.84
C ILE A 105 -4.70 -28.17 30.56
N GLU A 106 -4.41 -28.00 31.84
CA GLU A 106 -3.63 -28.95 32.64
C GLU A 106 -4.35 -30.30 32.75
N SER A 107 -5.67 -30.28 32.96
CA SER A 107 -6.48 -31.51 32.98
C SER A 107 -6.44 -32.26 31.64
N LEU A 108 -6.53 -31.53 30.52
CA LEU A 108 -6.41 -32.08 29.18
C LEU A 108 -5.01 -32.67 28.92
N ASN A 109 -3.95 -31.97 29.31
CA ASN A 109 -2.58 -32.45 29.17
C ASN A 109 -2.32 -33.72 29.99
N LEU A 110 -2.87 -33.80 31.21
CA LEU A 110 -2.78 -35.01 32.05
C LEU A 110 -3.56 -36.19 31.47
N GLU A 111 -4.74 -35.96 30.91
CA GLU A 111 -5.51 -37.01 30.23
C GLU A 111 -4.81 -37.49 28.95
N LEU A 112 -4.19 -36.58 28.20
CA LEU A 112 -3.40 -36.91 27.02
C LEU A 112 -2.16 -37.75 27.39
N ALA A 113 -1.43 -37.36 28.44
CA ALA A 113 -0.25 -38.06 28.93
C ALA A 113 -0.56 -39.45 29.52
N LYS A 114 -1.76 -39.66 30.07
CA LYS A 114 -2.23 -40.96 30.57
C LYS A 114 -2.67 -41.91 29.46
N SER A 115 -2.81 -41.43 28.23
CA SER A 115 -3.21 -42.26 27.11
C SER A 115 -2.04 -43.14 26.63
N ALA A 116 -2.26 -44.44 26.57
CA ALA A 116 -1.20 -45.41 26.27
C ALA A 116 -0.74 -45.42 24.80
N ASN A 117 -1.51 -44.80 23.89
CA ASN A 117 -1.19 -44.66 22.47
C ASN A 117 -1.56 -43.25 21.99
N PRO A 118 -0.59 -42.32 21.85
CA PRO A 118 -0.87 -40.93 21.48
C PRO A 118 -1.59 -40.78 20.13
N ASP A 119 -1.32 -41.68 19.17
CA ASP A 119 -1.93 -41.63 17.83
C ASP A 119 -3.35 -42.21 17.78
N GLN A 120 -3.71 -43.06 18.74
CA GLN A 120 -5.05 -43.66 18.87
C GLN A 120 -5.90 -42.94 19.94
N ALA A 121 -5.27 -42.05 20.72
CA ALA A 121 -5.84 -41.30 21.84
C ALA A 121 -6.50 -39.98 21.46
N LEU A 122 -6.70 -39.71 20.16
CA LEU A 122 -7.76 -38.80 19.71
C LEU A 122 -9.14 -39.45 19.97
N ASN A 123 -9.39 -39.83 21.23
CA ASN A 123 -10.71 -40.17 21.70
C ASN A 123 -11.61 -38.98 21.38
N GLU A 124 -12.76 -39.24 20.77
CA GLU A 124 -13.74 -38.22 20.38
C GLU A 124 -14.06 -37.29 21.56
N GLY A 125 -14.08 -37.82 22.79
CA GLY A 125 -14.24 -37.04 24.02
C GLY A 125 -13.08 -36.08 24.36
N LEU A 126 -11.82 -36.43 24.08
CA LEU A 126 -10.68 -35.51 24.27
C LEU A 126 -10.70 -34.39 23.23
N LYS A 127 -11.04 -34.74 21.99
CA LYS A 127 -11.22 -33.77 20.90
C LYS A 127 -12.35 -32.80 21.22
N GLU A 128 -13.50 -33.29 21.69
CA GLU A 128 -14.60 -32.44 22.14
C GLU A 128 -14.21 -31.50 23.27
N LYS A 129 -13.43 -31.96 24.26
CA LYS A 129 -12.95 -31.10 25.35
C LYS A 129 -12.00 -30.01 24.83
N ALA A 130 -11.10 -30.35 23.91
CA ALA A 130 -10.21 -29.39 23.25
C ALA A 130 -11.00 -28.38 22.41
N ASP A 131 -12.00 -28.83 21.65
CA ASP A 131 -12.86 -27.95 20.85
C ASP A 131 -13.71 -27.02 21.73
N LYS A 132 -14.24 -27.51 22.85
CA LYS A 132 -14.93 -26.69 23.87
C LYS A 132 -14.01 -25.62 24.45
N LEU A 133 -12.79 -25.99 24.82
CA LEU A 133 -11.78 -25.06 25.33
C LEU A 133 -11.43 -23.98 24.29
N LEU A 134 -11.18 -24.38 23.04
CA LEU A 134 -10.92 -23.46 21.94
C LEU A 134 -12.10 -22.52 21.69
N HIS A 135 -13.33 -23.03 21.75
CA HIS A 135 -14.51 -22.20 21.56
C HIS A 135 -14.67 -21.19 22.70
N GLU A 136 -14.46 -21.59 23.95
CA GLU A 136 -14.46 -20.69 25.11
C GLU A 136 -13.38 -19.61 25.01
N PHE A 137 -12.16 -20.00 24.63
CA PHE A 137 -11.05 -19.08 24.40
C PHE A 137 -11.42 -18.04 23.33
N LYS A 138 -11.88 -18.48 22.15
CA LYS A 138 -12.32 -17.58 21.08
C LYS A 138 -13.46 -16.66 21.53
N LYS A 139 -14.43 -17.17 22.29
CA LYS A 139 -15.55 -16.39 22.82
C LYS A 139 -15.09 -15.32 23.81
N LYS A 140 -14.15 -15.65 24.71
CA LYS A 140 -13.58 -14.71 25.69
C LYS A 140 -12.68 -13.67 25.00
N LEU A 141 -11.89 -14.08 24.00
CA LEU A 141 -11.13 -13.16 23.16
C LEU A 141 -12.03 -12.22 22.36
N SER A 142 -13.18 -12.68 21.85
CA SER A 142 -14.06 -11.85 21.02
C SER A 142 -14.68 -10.66 21.78
N ARG A 143 -14.58 -10.62 23.11
CA ARG A 143 -15.09 -9.51 23.92
C ARG A 143 -14.37 -8.20 23.56
N PRO A 144 -15.09 -7.12 23.22
CA PRO A 144 -14.49 -5.82 22.94
C PRO A 144 -13.66 -5.32 24.14
N GLY A 145 -12.48 -4.76 23.87
CA GLY A 145 -11.59 -4.19 24.90
C GLY A 145 -10.88 -5.21 25.82
N ALA A 146 -11.27 -6.49 25.80
CA ALA A 146 -10.55 -7.53 26.54
C ALA A 146 -9.31 -8.00 25.78
N TYR A 147 -8.23 -8.30 26.52
CA TYR A 147 -6.99 -8.89 25.99
C TYR A 147 -6.39 -8.13 24.80
N LEU A 148 -6.42 -6.79 24.86
CA LEU A 148 -5.95 -5.93 23.76
C LEU A 148 -4.49 -6.22 23.38
N GLY A 149 -3.60 -6.39 24.35
CA GLY A 149 -2.19 -6.71 24.09
C GLY A 149 -2.02 -8.00 23.28
N LEU A 150 -2.72 -9.07 23.68
CA LEU A 150 -2.70 -10.34 22.95
C LEU A 150 -3.25 -10.20 21.52
N LYS A 151 -4.39 -9.50 21.35
CA LYS A 151 -4.98 -9.27 20.02
C LYS A 151 -4.03 -8.52 19.09
N GLN A 152 -3.37 -7.49 19.61
CA GLN A 152 -2.40 -6.69 18.85
C GLN A 152 -1.20 -7.54 18.43
N LYS A 153 -0.64 -8.34 19.33
CA LYS A 153 0.49 -9.23 19.01
C LYS A 153 0.10 -10.30 17.98
N LEU A 154 -1.10 -10.88 18.09
CA LEU A 154 -1.62 -11.83 17.09
C LEU A 154 -1.78 -11.18 15.71
N GLN A 155 -2.36 -9.98 15.66
CA GLN A 155 -2.50 -9.23 14.40
C GLN A 155 -1.14 -8.87 13.80
N LYS A 156 -0.17 -8.48 14.64
CA LYS A 156 1.21 -8.19 14.22
C LYS A 156 1.87 -9.44 13.62
N LEU A 157 1.76 -10.59 14.27
CA LEU A 157 2.29 -11.85 13.77
C LEU A 157 1.65 -12.21 12.42
N GLU A 158 0.33 -12.10 12.29
CA GLU A 158 -0.37 -12.38 11.03
C GLU A 158 0.10 -11.48 9.87
N MET A 159 0.28 -10.18 10.13
CA MET A 159 0.82 -9.25 9.12
C MET A 159 2.25 -9.62 8.71
N VAL A 160 3.11 -9.96 9.68
CA VAL A 160 4.49 -10.36 9.42
C VAL A 160 4.55 -11.66 8.63
N SER A 161 3.77 -12.67 9.00
CA SER A 161 3.69 -13.94 8.25
C SER A 161 3.26 -13.72 6.79
N LYS A 162 2.23 -12.89 6.56
CA LYS A 162 1.79 -12.53 5.20
C LYS A 162 2.90 -11.86 4.38
N LEU A 163 3.68 -10.97 4.99
CA LEU A 163 4.80 -10.30 4.32
C LEU A 163 5.92 -11.27 3.96
N ILE A 164 6.26 -12.20 4.87
CA ILE A 164 7.24 -13.24 4.61
C ILE A 164 6.77 -14.13 3.44
N GLU A 165 5.51 -14.58 3.44
CA GLU A 165 4.95 -15.36 2.34
C GLU A 165 4.99 -14.62 1.00
N MET A 166 4.65 -13.33 0.98
CA MET A 166 4.73 -12.51 -0.24
C MET A 166 6.16 -12.42 -0.75
N LYS A 167 7.12 -12.27 0.15
CA LYS A 167 8.54 -12.20 -0.20
C LYS A 167 9.07 -13.53 -0.72
N GLU A 168 8.67 -14.65 -0.11
CA GLU A 168 8.99 -15.97 -0.62
C GLU A 168 8.41 -16.20 -2.02
N LYS A 169 7.15 -15.80 -2.26
CA LYS A 169 6.52 -15.85 -3.59
C LYS A 169 7.29 -14.96 -4.59
N SER A 170 7.68 -13.76 -4.19
CA SER A 170 8.47 -12.85 -5.02
C SER A 170 9.83 -13.44 -5.41
N GLU A 171 10.57 -14.00 -4.46
CA GLU A 171 11.86 -14.64 -4.74
C GLU A 171 11.69 -15.90 -5.61
N LYS A 172 10.62 -16.69 -5.42
CA LYS A 172 10.26 -17.79 -6.31
C LYS A 172 10.01 -17.28 -7.74
N VAL A 173 9.15 -16.27 -7.92
CA VAL A 173 8.88 -15.66 -9.22
C VAL A 173 10.15 -15.11 -9.86
N LYS A 174 11.02 -14.45 -9.09
CA LYS A 174 12.31 -13.94 -9.58
C LYS A 174 13.24 -15.06 -10.03
N SER A 175 13.30 -16.16 -9.29
CA SER A 175 14.09 -17.33 -9.68
C SER A 175 13.52 -18.04 -10.91
N GLU A 176 12.20 -18.21 -10.99
CA GLU A 176 11.51 -18.77 -12.15
C GLU A 176 11.69 -17.88 -13.39
N LEU A 177 11.60 -16.56 -13.24
CA LEU A 177 11.83 -15.61 -14.31
C LEU A 177 13.28 -15.68 -14.79
N ASN A 178 14.26 -15.69 -13.88
CA ASN A 178 15.66 -15.85 -14.23
C ASN A 178 15.97 -17.18 -14.92
N GLN A 179 15.23 -18.25 -14.60
CA GLN A 179 15.35 -19.56 -15.24
C GLN A 179 14.67 -19.59 -16.62
N LYS A 180 13.49 -18.97 -16.76
CA LYS A 180 12.71 -18.89 -18.01
C LYS A 180 13.32 -17.91 -19.01
N LEU A 181 14.01 -16.86 -18.53
CA LEU A 181 14.81 -15.95 -19.35
C LEU A 181 16.06 -16.67 -19.84
N SER A 182 15.97 -17.24 -21.04
CA SER A 182 17.13 -17.81 -21.72
C SER A 182 18.23 -16.75 -21.91
N SER A 183 19.48 -17.19 -22.03
CA SER A 183 20.60 -16.32 -22.40
C SER A 183 20.33 -15.57 -23.72
N ASP A 184 19.55 -16.16 -24.62
CA ASP A 184 19.10 -15.55 -25.87
C ASP A 184 18.18 -14.32 -25.64
N VAL A 185 17.28 -14.37 -24.65
CA VAL A 185 16.47 -13.19 -24.28
C VAL A 185 17.33 -12.07 -23.71
N LYS A 186 18.29 -12.41 -22.85
CA LYS A 186 19.21 -11.42 -22.26
C LYS A 186 20.05 -10.74 -23.33
N ALA A 187 20.62 -11.51 -24.26
CA ALA A 187 21.39 -10.99 -25.38
C ALA A 187 20.56 -10.07 -26.29
N LYS A 188 19.31 -10.42 -26.59
CA LYS A 188 18.40 -9.57 -27.38
C LYS A 188 18.02 -8.29 -26.64
N MET A 189 17.81 -8.35 -25.33
CA MET A 189 17.50 -7.17 -24.52
C MET A 189 18.71 -6.22 -24.42
N GLU A 190 19.92 -6.76 -24.28
CA GLU A 190 21.18 -5.99 -24.34
C GLU A 190 21.37 -5.32 -25.70
N PHE A 191 21.17 -6.05 -26.79
CA PHE A 191 21.23 -5.49 -28.15
C PHE A 191 20.26 -4.31 -28.34
N LEU A 192 19.01 -4.45 -27.87
CA LEU A 192 18.02 -3.37 -27.93
C LEU A 192 18.41 -2.16 -27.08
N ASN A 193 19.02 -2.37 -25.92
CA ASN A 193 19.53 -1.28 -25.07
C ASN A 193 20.69 -0.55 -25.75
N THR A 194 21.66 -1.26 -26.33
CA THR A 194 22.77 -0.65 -27.06
C THR A 194 22.27 0.13 -28.29
N ALA A 195 21.27 -0.38 -29.01
CA ALA A 195 20.65 0.34 -30.12
C ALA A 195 19.94 1.62 -29.63
N ARG A 196 19.27 1.57 -28.48
CA ARG A 196 18.63 2.73 -27.85
C ARG A 196 19.63 3.78 -27.38
N GLU A 197 20.75 3.36 -26.78
CA GLU A 197 21.82 4.27 -26.37
C GLU A 197 22.44 4.97 -27.58
N LYS A 198 22.74 4.23 -28.65
CA LYS A 198 23.24 4.82 -29.91
C LYS A 198 22.29 5.85 -30.50
N LEU A 199 20.98 5.59 -30.44
CA LEU A 199 19.93 6.52 -30.87
C LEU A 199 19.85 7.76 -29.97
N SER A 200 20.06 7.60 -28.67
CA SER A 200 20.04 8.70 -27.68
C SER A 200 21.27 9.60 -27.80
N GLU A 201 22.41 9.04 -28.21
CA GLU A 201 23.65 9.76 -28.51
C GLU A 201 23.61 10.53 -29.84
N GLY A 202 22.54 10.39 -30.63
CA GLY A 202 22.36 11.08 -31.90
C GLY A 202 23.17 10.48 -33.06
N ASN A 203 23.62 9.23 -32.94
CA ASN A 203 24.28 8.54 -34.03
C ASN A 203 23.29 8.28 -35.18
N GLU A 204 23.78 8.32 -36.42
CA GLU A 204 22.99 7.99 -37.60
C GLU A 204 22.49 6.54 -37.51
N ILE A 205 21.18 6.36 -37.65
CA ILE A 205 20.56 5.04 -37.58
C ILE A 205 20.50 4.49 -39.01
N ASP A 206 21.35 3.52 -39.30
CA ASP A 206 21.29 2.81 -40.58
C ASP A 206 19.99 2.01 -40.71
N GLU A 207 19.44 1.94 -41.92
CA GLU A 207 18.22 1.18 -42.24
C GLU A 207 18.34 -0.31 -41.86
N LYS A 208 19.55 -0.86 -41.91
CA LYS A 208 19.86 -2.21 -41.42
C LYS A 208 19.69 -2.36 -39.91
N LEU A 209 20.09 -1.37 -39.11
CA LEU A 209 19.93 -1.41 -37.65
C LEU A 209 18.45 -1.34 -37.27
N VAL A 210 17.63 -0.59 -38.01
CA VAL A 210 16.18 -0.54 -37.80
C VAL A 210 15.57 -1.93 -38.01
N GLN A 211 15.89 -2.59 -39.12
CA GLN A 211 15.40 -3.93 -39.43
C GLN A 211 15.87 -4.98 -38.41
N GLU A 212 17.14 -4.94 -37.98
CA GLU A 212 17.66 -5.85 -36.95
C GLU A 212 16.97 -5.64 -35.59
N VAL A 213 16.67 -4.40 -35.23
CA VAL A 213 15.91 -4.04 -34.03
C VAL A 213 14.46 -4.53 -34.10
N GLU A 214 13.80 -4.40 -35.26
CA GLU A 214 12.45 -4.93 -35.46
C GLU A 214 12.42 -6.47 -35.33
N VAL A 215 13.33 -7.17 -36.00
CA VAL A 215 13.46 -8.63 -35.90
C VAL A 215 13.79 -9.07 -34.46
N ALA A 216 14.63 -8.33 -33.74
CA ALA A 216 14.94 -8.61 -32.33
C ALA A 216 13.72 -8.42 -31.42
N LYS A 217 12.87 -7.41 -31.69
CA LYS A 217 11.61 -7.19 -30.96
C LYS A 217 10.60 -8.31 -31.19
N GLU A 218 10.37 -8.70 -32.44
CA GLU A 218 9.43 -9.78 -32.77
C GLU A 218 9.85 -11.11 -32.14
N LYS A 219 11.13 -11.47 -32.29
CA LYS A 219 11.67 -12.69 -31.67
C LYS A 219 11.62 -12.66 -30.15
N LEU A 220 11.79 -11.49 -29.53
CA LEU A 220 11.66 -11.33 -28.08
C LEU A 220 10.20 -11.53 -27.65
N GLU A 221 9.26 -10.97 -28.40
CA GLU A 221 7.82 -11.12 -28.14
C GLU A 221 7.37 -12.59 -28.27
N GLU A 222 7.85 -13.32 -29.28
CA GLU A 222 7.58 -14.75 -29.46
C GLU A 222 8.11 -15.59 -28.29
N VAL A 223 9.35 -15.35 -27.86
CA VAL A 223 9.95 -16.09 -26.75
C VAL A 223 9.26 -15.79 -25.42
N LEU A 224 8.86 -14.54 -25.19
CA LEU A 224 8.10 -14.17 -23.99
C LEU A 224 6.69 -14.79 -24.02
N LYS A 225 5.98 -14.75 -25.15
CA LYS A 225 4.68 -15.44 -25.32
C LYS A 225 4.80 -16.94 -25.08
N ALA A 226 5.83 -17.59 -25.61
CA ALA A 226 6.09 -19.02 -25.40
C ALA A 226 6.36 -19.36 -23.92
N ALA A 227 6.91 -18.42 -23.16
CA ALA A 227 7.11 -18.53 -21.71
C ALA A 227 5.87 -18.14 -20.88
N ASN A 228 4.71 -17.89 -21.50
CA ASN A 228 3.51 -17.33 -20.90
C ASN A 228 3.75 -15.96 -20.20
N LEU A 229 4.75 -15.22 -20.65
CA LEU A 229 5.04 -13.87 -20.19
C LEU A 229 4.44 -12.87 -21.19
N GLN A 230 3.67 -11.91 -20.68
CA GLN A 230 3.16 -10.80 -21.50
C GLN A 230 4.03 -9.57 -21.30
N LEU A 231 4.40 -8.93 -22.40
CA LEU A 231 4.99 -7.59 -22.38
C LEU A 231 3.89 -6.58 -22.03
N LEU A 232 3.87 -6.14 -20.77
CA LEU A 232 3.08 -4.99 -20.36
C LEU A 232 3.71 -3.74 -20.99
N GLY A 233 3.06 -3.21 -22.03
CA GLY A 233 3.52 -2.03 -22.79
C GLY A 233 3.62 -2.21 -24.31
N THR A 234 3.35 -3.40 -24.86
CA THR A 234 3.29 -3.62 -26.33
C THR A 234 1.90 -3.92 -26.87
N LYS A 235 0.84 -3.83 -26.06
CA LYS A 235 -0.42 -3.39 -26.66
C LYS A 235 -0.06 -2.07 -27.31
N LYS A 236 -0.15 -1.99 -28.65
CA LYS A 236 -0.43 -0.71 -29.30
C LYS A 236 -1.43 -0.06 -28.37
N LEU A 237 -1.01 1.03 -27.71
CA LEU A 237 -1.98 1.89 -27.07
C LEU A 237 -2.98 2.10 -28.20
N ASP A 238 -4.17 1.51 -28.08
CA ASP A 238 -5.36 2.16 -28.55
C ASP A 238 -5.38 3.42 -27.69
N VAL A 239 -4.53 4.38 -28.06
CA VAL A 239 -4.62 5.76 -27.64
C VAL A 239 -6.04 6.06 -28.02
N ASP A 240 -6.85 6.29 -27.01
CA ASP A 240 -8.29 6.41 -27.16
C ASP A 240 -8.54 7.26 -28.40
N ASN A 241 -9.33 6.73 -29.34
CA ASN A 241 -9.43 7.32 -30.69
C ASN A 241 -9.81 8.81 -30.58
N GLU A 242 -10.53 9.13 -29.51
CA GLU A 242 -10.87 10.46 -29.02
C GLU A 242 -9.64 11.34 -28.68
N PHE A 243 -8.66 10.87 -27.91
CA PHE A 243 -7.43 11.61 -27.62
C PHE A 243 -6.63 11.91 -28.90
N ARG A 244 -6.58 10.96 -29.84
CA ARG A 244 -5.90 11.17 -31.12
C ARG A 244 -6.59 12.22 -31.97
N GLU A 245 -7.92 12.23 -31.98
CA GLU A 245 -8.73 13.26 -32.64
C GLU A 245 -8.58 14.63 -31.97
N GLU A 246 -8.58 14.70 -30.63
CA GLU A 246 -8.34 15.95 -29.88
C GLU A 246 -6.95 16.52 -30.16
N MET A 247 -5.91 15.66 -30.19
CA MET A 247 -4.55 16.09 -30.53
C MET A 247 -4.44 16.57 -31.98
N ALA A 248 -5.15 15.93 -32.92
CA ALA A 248 -5.21 16.38 -34.30
C ALA A 248 -5.91 17.75 -34.43
N LYS A 249 -6.97 18.00 -33.65
CA LYS A 249 -7.64 19.31 -33.58
C LYS A 249 -6.69 20.39 -33.04
N VAL A 250 -6.02 20.15 -31.91
CA VAL A 250 -5.06 21.10 -31.35
C VAL A 250 -3.91 21.39 -32.30
N ASN A 251 -3.37 20.37 -32.99
CA ASN A 251 -2.35 20.58 -34.03
C ASN A 251 -2.84 21.42 -35.20
N LYS A 252 -4.12 21.30 -35.58
CA LYS A 252 -4.72 22.14 -36.61
C LYS A 252 -4.86 23.59 -36.12
N GLU A 253 -5.35 23.78 -34.90
CA GLU A 253 -5.47 25.11 -34.29
C GLU A 253 -4.11 25.80 -34.13
N ILE A 254 -3.05 25.07 -33.77
CA ILE A 254 -1.68 25.60 -33.73
C ILE A 254 -1.23 26.09 -35.11
N LYS A 255 -1.50 25.33 -36.18
CA LYS A 255 -1.14 25.74 -37.54
C LYS A 255 -1.89 26.99 -37.97
N GLU A 256 -3.21 27.04 -37.72
CA GLU A 256 -4.05 28.19 -38.02
C GLU A 256 -3.59 29.44 -37.25
N GLU A 257 -3.20 29.29 -35.98
CA GLU A 257 -2.71 30.41 -35.18
C GLU A 257 -1.32 30.89 -35.64
N ILE A 258 -0.43 29.98 -36.03
CA ILE A 258 0.86 30.34 -36.64
C ILE A 258 0.64 31.13 -37.93
N GLU A 259 -0.30 30.70 -38.80
CA GLU A 259 -0.64 31.41 -40.03
C GLU A 259 -1.16 32.82 -39.75
N LYS A 260 -2.06 32.99 -38.78
CA LYS A 260 -2.52 34.33 -38.35
C LYS A 260 -1.38 35.20 -37.85
N VAL A 261 -0.50 34.67 -37.00
CA VAL A 261 0.65 35.43 -36.48
C VAL A 261 1.57 35.86 -37.62
N ILE A 262 1.76 35.01 -38.63
CA ILE A 262 2.54 35.35 -39.83
C ILE A 262 1.91 36.52 -40.59
N GLU A 263 0.58 36.55 -40.72
CA GLU A 263 -0.16 37.63 -41.37
C GLU A 263 -0.14 38.92 -40.53
N GLU A 264 -0.50 38.84 -39.24
CA GLU A 264 -0.63 39.97 -38.32
C GLU A 264 0.71 40.66 -38.04
N LYS A 265 1.79 39.88 -37.86
CA LYS A 265 3.13 40.41 -37.63
C LYS A 265 3.89 40.67 -38.92
N GLY A 266 3.28 40.43 -40.09
CA GLY A 266 3.87 40.67 -41.40
C GLY A 266 5.13 39.84 -41.64
N LEU A 267 5.25 38.64 -41.04
CA LEU A 267 6.41 37.76 -41.17
C LEU A 267 6.52 37.13 -42.56
N GLY A 268 5.46 37.19 -43.38
CA GLY A 268 5.45 36.62 -44.74
C GLY A 268 6.65 37.02 -45.59
N ARG A 269 7.03 38.30 -45.58
CA ARG A 269 8.21 38.79 -46.32
C ARG A 269 9.53 38.23 -45.78
N LYS A 270 9.66 38.13 -44.45
CA LYS A 270 10.87 37.57 -43.81
C LYS A 270 11.00 36.06 -44.06
N ILE A 271 9.88 35.35 -44.15
CA ILE A 271 9.84 33.93 -44.49
C ILE A 271 10.20 33.72 -45.97
N GLU A 272 9.75 34.59 -46.87
CA GLU A 272 10.16 34.57 -48.28
C GLU A 272 11.66 34.85 -48.44
N GLU A 273 12.17 35.87 -47.74
CA GLU A 273 13.61 36.19 -47.70
C GLU A 273 14.44 35.03 -47.14
N LEU A 274 13.95 34.36 -46.09
CA LEU A 274 14.57 33.16 -45.53
C LEU A 274 14.58 32.00 -46.53
N LYS A 275 13.48 31.77 -47.26
CA LYS A 275 13.42 30.74 -48.30
C LYS A 275 14.42 31.00 -49.42
N GLU A 276 14.50 32.23 -49.91
CA GLU A 276 15.48 32.61 -50.94
C GLU A 276 16.91 32.44 -50.46
N GLU A 277 17.25 32.93 -49.27
CA GLU A 277 18.62 32.85 -48.77
C GLU A 277 19.02 31.41 -48.42
N ALA A 278 18.08 30.59 -47.92
CA ALA A 278 18.31 29.17 -47.68
C ALA A 278 18.58 28.37 -48.96
N THR A 279 18.00 28.78 -50.11
CA THR A 279 18.32 28.17 -51.41
C THR A 279 19.69 28.58 -51.95
N ARG A 280 20.24 29.72 -51.50
CA ARG A 280 21.59 30.18 -51.87
C ARG A 280 22.65 29.55 -50.96
N ASP A 281 22.46 29.63 -49.64
CA ASP A 281 23.32 29.04 -48.62
C ASP A 281 22.56 28.81 -47.30
N SER A 282 22.09 27.57 -47.12
CA SER A 282 21.36 27.10 -45.94
C SER A 282 22.13 27.20 -44.61
N THR A 283 23.46 27.33 -44.64
CA THR A 283 24.28 27.39 -43.43
C THR A 283 24.73 28.80 -43.05
N SER A 284 24.38 29.80 -43.88
CA SER A 284 24.80 31.18 -43.67
C SER A 284 24.28 31.73 -42.33
N GLU A 285 25.08 32.61 -41.71
CA GLU A 285 24.68 33.28 -40.47
C GLU A 285 23.40 34.12 -40.64
N LYS A 286 23.11 34.57 -41.87
CA LYS A 286 21.89 35.30 -42.21
C LYS A 286 20.66 34.41 -42.11
N VAL A 287 20.71 33.18 -42.61
CA VAL A 287 19.62 32.20 -42.48
C VAL A 287 19.36 31.90 -41.00
N LYS A 288 20.41 31.67 -40.20
CA LYS A 288 20.26 31.42 -38.76
C LYS A 288 19.62 32.59 -38.01
N LYS A 289 19.99 33.83 -38.35
CA LYS A 289 19.41 35.05 -37.74
C LYS A 289 17.95 35.23 -38.10
N LEU A 290 17.60 35.10 -39.39
CA LEU A 290 16.21 35.19 -39.85
C LEU A 290 15.35 34.06 -39.27
N GLU A 291 15.89 32.85 -39.18
CA GLU A 291 15.22 31.70 -38.58
C GLU A 291 14.96 31.92 -37.09
N ALA A 292 15.95 32.41 -36.34
CA ALA A 292 15.79 32.74 -34.93
C ALA A 292 14.74 33.82 -34.70
N GLU A 293 14.77 34.90 -35.50
CA GLU A 293 13.83 36.01 -35.39
C GLU A 293 12.39 35.57 -35.70
N VAL A 294 12.18 34.79 -36.76
CA VAL A 294 10.85 34.24 -37.10
C VAL A 294 10.36 33.28 -35.99
N LYS A 295 11.24 32.42 -35.47
CA LYS A 295 10.91 31.49 -34.39
C LYS A 295 10.56 32.21 -33.09
N GLU A 296 11.31 33.27 -32.74
CA GLU A 296 11.09 34.05 -31.52
C GLU A 296 9.71 34.72 -31.55
N VAL A 297 9.39 35.44 -32.64
CA VAL A 297 8.11 36.14 -32.78
C VAL A 297 6.92 35.18 -32.74
N ILE A 298 7.01 34.02 -33.39
CA ILE A 298 5.95 32.98 -33.35
C ILE A 298 5.86 32.35 -31.96
N SER A 299 7.00 32.05 -31.32
CA SER A 299 7.00 31.43 -29.99
C SER A 299 6.41 32.34 -28.94
N ASP A 300 6.70 33.64 -28.99
CA ASP A 300 6.16 34.60 -28.04
C ASP A 300 4.65 34.81 -28.23
N ALA A 301 4.17 34.86 -29.48
CA ALA A 301 2.73 34.92 -29.75
C ALA A 301 1.98 33.65 -29.30
N LEU A 302 2.58 32.47 -29.47
CA LEU A 302 1.97 31.21 -29.03
C LEU A 302 1.95 31.02 -27.51
N LYS A 303 2.92 31.60 -26.78
CA LYS A 303 2.95 31.55 -25.29
C LYS A 303 1.76 32.26 -24.65
N ASP A 304 1.29 33.34 -25.29
CA ASP A 304 0.15 34.14 -24.83
C ASP A 304 -1.20 33.59 -25.34
N SER A 305 -1.19 32.52 -26.13
CA SER A 305 -2.38 31.91 -26.72
C SER A 305 -3.07 30.90 -25.78
N PRO A 306 -4.41 30.72 -25.88
CA PRO A 306 -5.15 29.73 -25.10
C PRO A 306 -4.81 28.27 -25.49
N LEU A 307 -4.00 28.05 -26.55
CA LEU A 307 -3.56 26.73 -26.99
C LEU A 307 -2.62 26.07 -25.97
N LYS A 308 -1.87 26.87 -25.21
CA LYS A 308 -1.02 26.37 -24.13
C LYS A 308 -1.84 25.67 -23.05
N GLU A 309 -2.93 26.30 -22.61
CA GLU A 309 -3.85 25.72 -21.62
C GLU A 309 -4.52 24.45 -22.14
N ARG A 310 -4.91 24.41 -23.42
CA ARG A 310 -5.46 23.21 -24.07
C ARG A 310 -4.45 22.06 -24.12
N LEU A 311 -3.20 22.33 -24.48
CA LEU A 311 -2.14 21.32 -24.51
C LEU A 311 -1.81 20.80 -23.10
N GLU A 312 -1.79 21.67 -22.09
CA GLU A 312 -1.63 21.27 -20.69
C GLU A 312 -2.82 20.42 -20.20
N SER A 313 -4.06 20.78 -20.57
CA SER A 313 -5.24 19.99 -20.22
C SER A 313 -5.20 18.57 -20.82
N LEU A 314 -4.75 18.42 -22.07
CA LEU A 314 -4.56 17.10 -22.71
C LEU A 314 -3.45 16.30 -22.02
N ARG A 315 -2.39 16.96 -21.58
CA ARG A 315 -1.30 16.32 -20.83
C ARG A 315 -1.76 15.80 -19.46
N VAL A 316 -2.63 16.55 -18.79
CA VAL A 316 -3.25 16.14 -17.51
C VAL A 316 -4.23 14.99 -17.72
N LYS A 317 -5.15 15.08 -18.69
CA LYS A 317 -6.08 13.99 -19.04
C LYS A 317 -5.35 12.67 -19.28
N ARG A 318 -4.26 12.70 -20.06
CA ARG A 318 -3.43 11.52 -20.31
C ARG A 318 -2.77 10.96 -19.05
N SER A 319 -2.46 11.81 -18.08
CA SER A 319 -1.84 11.39 -16.81
C SER A 319 -2.87 10.78 -15.85
N GLU A 320 -4.12 11.22 -15.89
CA GLU A 320 -5.24 10.68 -15.11
C GLU A 320 -5.73 9.33 -15.66
N GLU A 321 -5.80 9.18 -16.98
CA GLU A 321 -6.20 7.94 -17.64
C GLU A 321 -5.22 6.78 -17.34
N VAL A 322 -3.93 7.10 -17.21
CA VAL A 322 -2.89 6.15 -16.76
C VAL A 322 -3.04 5.76 -15.29
N LEU A 323 -3.71 6.56 -14.47
CA LEU A 323 -3.96 6.28 -13.05
C LEU A 323 -5.23 5.44 -12.84
N GLU A 324 -6.26 5.60 -13.67
CA GLU A 324 -7.50 4.83 -13.56
C GLU A 324 -7.34 3.36 -14.02
N GLU A 325 -6.52 3.07 -15.03
CA GLU A 325 -6.21 1.68 -15.45
C GLU A 325 -5.36 0.91 -14.41
N GLY A 326 -4.79 1.61 -13.43
CA GLY A 326 -4.06 1.02 -12.31
C GLY A 326 -4.95 0.41 -11.21
N ASN A 327 -6.26 0.71 -11.20
CA ASN A 327 -7.20 0.15 -10.24
C ASN A 327 -7.83 -1.14 -10.78
N VAL A 328 -7.07 -2.24 -10.68
CA VAL A 328 -7.68 -3.58 -10.70
C VAL A 328 -8.66 -3.65 -9.52
N PRO A 329 -9.95 -3.98 -9.73
CA PRO A 329 -10.85 -4.23 -8.63
C PRO A 329 -10.34 -5.48 -7.91
N VAL A 330 -9.86 -5.31 -6.67
CA VAL A 330 -9.62 -6.43 -5.78
C VAL A 330 -10.99 -7.03 -5.49
N ASP A 331 -11.28 -8.14 -6.17
CA ASP A 331 -12.40 -9.02 -5.89
C ASP A 331 -12.29 -9.48 -4.43
N ASN A 332 -13.02 -8.80 -3.55
CA ASN A 332 -13.21 -9.20 -2.16
C ASN A 332 -14.10 -10.45 -2.17
N GLY A 333 -13.46 -11.60 -2.39
CA GLY A 333 -14.05 -12.92 -2.30
C GLY A 333 -14.81 -13.08 -0.99
N ARG A 334 -16.14 -13.04 -1.11
CA ARG A 334 -17.10 -13.29 -0.05
C ARG A 334 -17.88 -14.54 -0.42
N TRP A 335 -17.41 -15.70 0.03
CA TRP A 335 -18.20 -16.91 0.24
C TRP A 335 -17.71 -17.61 1.49
#